data_AF-A0ABD1WXA2-F1
#
_entry.id   AF-A0ABD1WXA2-F1
#
_cell.length_a   1.000
_cell.length_b   1.000
_cell.length_c   1.000
_cell.angle_alpha   90.00
_cell.angle_beta   90.00
_cell.angle_gamma   90.00
#
_symmetry.space_group_name_H-M   'P 1'
#
loop_
_entity.id
_entity.type
_entity.pdbx_description
1 polymer ?
#
loop_
_entity_poly.entity_id
_entity_poly.type
_entity_poly.pdbx_seq_one_letter_code
_entity_poly.pdbx_strand_id
1 'polypeptide(L)'
;MARSITYITGSQLLSVKRRPTIVVVDVRDDERNYDGHIAGSLHFASDTFLDKIPSLVEATKGKDTLVFHCALSQVRGPKCARRFAEYLAEVKEDTGIKNIMVLERGYNGWEASGRPVCRCTEAKVYRLFGWEYRKPERAPPACPLKPSADKTFTNNSVTGEQSIVAPDPSQKSVGVDDVKQD
;
A
#
# COMPACT_ATOMS: atom_id res chain seq x y z
N MET A 1 4.23 28.66 9.20
CA MET A 1 3.41 27.76 10.05
C MET A 1 3.82 26.33 9.75
N ALA A 2 3.74 25.42 10.72
CA ALA A 2 3.99 24.00 10.44
C ALA A 2 2.87 23.43 9.54
N ARG A 3 3.24 22.72 8.46
CA ARG A 3 2.27 21.97 7.64
C ARG A 3 1.77 20.77 8.45
N SER A 4 0.46 20.54 8.46
CA SER A 4 -0.13 19.36 9.10
C SER A 4 0.20 18.08 8.32
N ILE A 5 0.47 17.00 9.05
CA ILE A 5 0.70 15.67 8.48
C ILE A 5 -0.54 14.83 8.76
N THR A 6 -1.11 14.24 7.72
CA THR A 6 -2.30 13.37 7.82
C THR A 6 -1.94 11.92 7.49
N TYR A 7 -2.79 10.97 7.87
CA TYR A 7 -2.64 9.57 7.50
C TYR A 7 -3.65 9.19 6.40
N ILE A 8 -3.28 8.24 5.55
CA ILE A 8 -4.12 7.75 4.46
C ILE A 8 -4.02 6.23 4.35
N THR A 9 -5.16 5.56 4.22
CA THR A 9 -5.23 4.11 3.99
C THR A 9 -4.85 3.72 2.56
N GLY A 10 -4.38 2.49 2.35
CA GLY A 10 -4.07 1.97 1.01
C GLY A 10 -5.28 1.94 0.05
N SER A 11 -6.51 1.85 0.58
CA SER A 11 -7.76 1.95 -0.19
C SER A 11 -8.03 3.38 -0.65
N GLN A 12 -7.99 4.37 0.25
CA GLN A 12 -8.12 5.79 -0.09
C GLN A 12 -7.02 6.23 -1.08
N LEU A 13 -5.76 5.81 -0.85
CA LEU A 13 -4.63 6.13 -1.72
C LEU A 13 -4.88 5.66 -3.15
N LEU A 14 -5.40 4.44 -3.36
CA LEU A 14 -5.68 3.93 -4.72
C LEU A 14 -6.74 4.76 -5.45
N SER A 15 -7.75 5.28 -4.74
CA SER A 15 -8.77 6.16 -5.32
C SER A 15 -8.19 7.51 -5.77
N VAL A 16 -7.35 8.14 -4.94
CA VAL A 16 -6.80 9.48 -5.25
C VAL A 16 -5.58 9.45 -6.19
N LYS A 17 -4.79 8.36 -6.18
CA LYS A 17 -3.57 8.18 -7.00
C LYS A 17 -3.81 8.18 -8.51
N ARG A 18 -5.07 8.12 -8.95
CA ARG A 18 -5.47 8.36 -10.35
C ARG A 18 -5.15 9.80 -10.83
N ARG A 19 -4.93 10.74 -9.91
CA ARG A 19 -4.56 12.14 -10.22
C ARG A 19 -3.03 12.27 -10.35
N PRO A 20 -2.49 12.95 -11.39
CA PRO A 20 -1.05 13.12 -11.58
C PRO A 20 -0.39 14.07 -10.56
N THR A 21 -1.17 14.77 -9.72
CA THR A 21 -0.68 15.71 -8.70
C THR A 21 -0.14 15.03 -7.45
N ILE A 22 -0.28 13.69 -7.32
CA ILE A 22 0.09 12.93 -6.14
C ILE A 22 1.37 12.13 -6.36
N VAL A 23 2.29 12.20 -5.41
CA VAL A 23 3.50 11.35 -5.37
C VAL A 23 3.46 10.42 -4.18
N VAL A 24 3.83 9.15 -4.41
CA VAL A 24 4.18 8.22 -3.34
C VAL A 24 5.70 8.23 -3.17
N VAL A 25 6.17 8.42 -1.93
CA VAL A 25 7.61 8.44 -1.58
C VAL A 25 7.89 7.25 -0.67
N ASP A 26 8.69 6.32 -1.16
CA ASP A 26 9.18 5.17 -0.39
C ASP A 26 10.47 5.58 0.32
N VAL A 27 10.45 5.58 1.65
CA VAL A 27 11.62 5.85 2.51
C VAL A 27 12.14 4.58 3.19
N ARG A 28 11.87 3.42 2.58
CA ARG A 28 12.65 2.21 2.86
C ARG A 28 14.06 2.32 2.27
N ASP A 29 14.97 1.57 2.83
CA ASP A 29 16.37 1.50 2.41
C ASP A 29 16.53 0.35 1.39
N ASP A 30 17.60 -0.45 1.40
CA ASP A 30 17.85 -1.45 0.34
C ASP A 30 16.83 -2.60 0.24
N GLU A 31 16.03 -2.82 1.30
CA GLU A 31 14.90 -3.77 1.33
C GLU A 31 13.94 -3.58 0.14
N ARG A 32 13.77 -2.35 -0.36
CA ARG A 32 12.95 -2.01 -1.55
C ARG A 32 13.31 -2.82 -2.79
N ASN A 33 14.59 -3.21 -2.94
CA ASN A 33 15.10 -3.87 -4.14
C ASN A 33 14.64 -5.33 -4.28
N TYR A 34 14.27 -5.97 -3.17
CA TYR A 34 13.91 -7.40 -3.14
C TYR A 34 12.38 -7.60 -3.04
N ASP A 35 11.71 -6.88 -2.14
CA ASP A 35 10.26 -6.99 -1.93
C ASP A 35 9.44 -6.54 -3.17
N GLY A 36 9.98 -5.56 -3.90
CA GLY A 36 9.24 -4.71 -4.82
C GLY A 36 8.79 -3.40 -4.17
N HIS A 37 8.09 -2.56 -4.93
CA HIS A 37 7.66 -1.24 -4.50
C HIS A 37 6.30 -0.83 -5.07
N ILE A 38 5.67 0.20 -4.49
CA ILE A 38 4.42 0.75 -4.99
C ILE A 38 4.65 1.37 -6.38
N ALA A 39 3.89 0.94 -7.40
CA ALA A 39 4.09 1.37 -8.79
C ALA A 39 4.20 2.90 -8.93
N GLY A 40 5.30 3.40 -9.49
CA GLY A 40 5.56 4.83 -9.66
C GLY A 40 5.92 5.60 -8.38
N SER A 41 6.30 4.92 -7.27
CA SER A 41 6.85 5.61 -6.09
C SER A 41 8.31 6.03 -6.31
N LEU A 42 8.64 7.25 -5.90
CA LEU A 42 10.03 7.70 -5.81
C LEU A 42 10.73 6.98 -4.64
N HIS A 43 12.06 6.87 -4.70
CA HIS A 43 12.87 6.23 -3.65
C HIS A 43 13.78 7.25 -2.97
N PHE A 44 13.63 7.41 -1.66
CA PHE A 44 14.44 8.31 -0.85
C PHE A 44 14.74 7.65 0.50
N ALA A 45 15.74 6.75 0.50
CA ALA A 45 16.20 5.99 1.67
C ALA A 45 16.35 6.88 2.92
N SER A 46 15.92 6.37 4.07
CA SER A 46 15.70 7.15 5.29
C SER A 46 16.99 7.66 5.94
N ASP A 47 18.09 6.93 5.79
CA ASP A 47 19.40 7.30 6.36
C ASP A 47 20.06 8.46 5.61
N THR A 48 19.85 8.55 4.30
CA THR A 48 20.35 9.63 3.42
C THR A 48 19.24 10.60 3.02
N PHE A 49 18.16 10.67 3.81
CA PHE A 49 16.97 11.44 3.44
C PHE A 49 17.24 12.94 3.43
N LEU A 50 17.94 13.46 4.46
CA LEU A 50 18.15 14.90 4.67
C LEU A 50 18.87 15.55 3.47
N ASP A 51 19.99 14.97 3.05
CA ASP A 51 20.82 15.47 1.94
C ASP A 51 20.08 15.40 0.59
N LYS A 52 19.08 14.53 0.49
CA LYS A 52 18.25 14.32 -0.71
C LYS A 52 16.92 15.07 -0.68
N ILE A 53 16.58 15.80 0.39
CA ILE A 53 15.38 16.65 0.43
C ILE A 53 15.36 17.67 -0.74
N PRO A 54 16.45 18.36 -1.10
CA PRO A 54 16.45 19.28 -2.25
C PRO A 54 16.05 18.56 -3.55
N SER A 55 16.63 17.40 -3.83
CA SER A 55 16.31 16.59 -5.01
C SER A 55 14.88 16.04 -4.99
N LEU A 56 14.31 15.77 -3.80
CA LEU A 56 12.89 15.42 -3.64
C LEU A 56 11.99 16.62 -3.97
N VAL A 57 12.31 17.83 -3.51
CA VAL A 57 11.58 19.05 -3.89
C VAL A 57 11.64 19.23 -5.41
N GLU A 58 12.80 19.08 -6.04
CA GLU A 58 12.92 19.16 -7.50
C GLU A 58 12.06 18.12 -8.24
N ALA A 59 12.11 16.86 -7.82
CA ALA A 59 11.31 15.78 -8.37
C ALA A 59 9.79 15.92 -8.07
N THR A 60 9.39 16.86 -7.22
CA THR A 60 8.00 17.14 -6.85
C THR A 60 7.49 18.53 -7.23
N LYS A 61 8.30 19.34 -7.93
CA LYS A 61 7.86 20.58 -8.59
C LYS A 61 6.58 20.35 -9.40
N GLY A 62 5.55 21.18 -9.16
CA GLY A 62 4.26 21.12 -9.83
C GLY A 62 3.26 20.08 -9.28
N LYS A 63 3.47 19.54 -8.07
CA LYS A 63 2.63 18.48 -7.48
C LYS A 63 2.10 18.90 -6.10
N ASP A 64 0.85 18.57 -5.79
CA ASP A 64 0.13 19.15 -4.65
C ASP A 64 0.14 18.30 -3.37
N THR A 65 0.41 16.99 -3.51
CA THR A 65 0.24 16.00 -2.44
C THR A 65 1.38 14.98 -2.44
N LEU A 66 2.11 14.88 -1.33
CA LEU A 66 3.13 13.83 -1.13
C LEU A 66 2.66 12.83 -0.08
N VAL A 67 2.84 11.54 -0.37
CA VAL A 67 2.45 10.42 0.50
C VAL A 67 3.68 9.58 0.84
N PHE A 68 4.21 9.74 2.05
CA PHE A 68 5.39 9.02 2.53
C PHE A 68 5.04 7.64 3.08
N HIS A 69 5.90 6.65 2.88
CA HIS A 69 5.76 5.32 3.49
C HIS A 69 7.10 4.64 3.77
N CYS A 70 7.12 3.69 4.69
CA CYS A 70 8.19 2.67 4.75
C CYS A 70 7.57 1.26 4.74
N ALA A 71 8.22 0.26 5.35
CA ALA A 71 7.66 -1.10 5.50
C ALA A 71 6.33 -1.11 6.28
N LEU A 72 6.32 -0.51 7.48
CA LEU A 72 5.13 -0.44 8.36
C LEU A 72 4.60 0.99 8.58
N SER A 73 5.33 2.02 8.13
CA SER A 73 5.05 3.45 8.36
C SER A 73 4.93 3.89 9.83
N GLN A 74 5.49 3.15 10.78
CA GLN A 74 5.47 3.51 12.21
C GLN A 74 6.60 4.48 12.62
N VAL A 75 7.78 4.36 12.02
CA VAL A 75 8.98 5.14 12.42
C VAL A 75 9.59 5.92 11.26
N ARG A 76 10.21 5.24 10.27
CA ARG A 76 10.90 5.89 9.13
C ARG A 76 9.97 6.85 8.36
N GLY A 77 8.77 6.40 7.98
CA GLY A 77 7.78 7.22 7.25
C GLY A 77 7.42 8.54 7.94
N PRO A 78 6.86 8.53 9.17
CA PRO A 78 6.53 9.76 9.92
C PRO A 78 7.74 10.64 10.24
N LYS A 79 8.93 10.06 10.48
CA LYS A 79 10.19 10.81 10.67
C LYS A 79 10.54 11.61 9.42
N CYS A 80 10.57 10.97 8.23
CA CYS A 80 10.88 11.63 6.96
C CYS A 80 9.82 12.66 6.56
N ALA A 81 8.52 12.34 6.71
CA ALA A 81 7.43 13.28 6.44
C ALA A 81 7.54 14.56 7.29
N ARG A 82 7.93 14.43 8.57
CA ARG A 82 8.17 15.59 9.44
C ARG A 82 9.42 16.37 9.07
N ARG A 83 10.56 15.72 8.78
CA ARG A 83 11.77 16.41 8.29
C ARG A 83 11.50 17.19 6.99
N PHE A 84 10.67 16.65 6.11
CA PHE A 84 10.26 17.34 4.89
C PHE A 84 9.35 18.55 5.18
N ALA A 85 8.42 18.44 6.14
CA ALA A 85 7.57 19.55 6.58
C ALA A 85 8.35 20.66 7.30
N GLU A 86 9.42 20.31 8.04
CA GLU A 86 10.38 21.24 8.66
C GLU A 86 11.15 22.01 7.57
N TYR A 87 11.78 21.31 6.61
CA TYR A 87 12.50 21.92 5.49
C TYR A 87 11.61 22.85 4.64
N LEU A 88 10.36 22.45 4.35
CA LEU A 88 9.37 23.30 3.65
C LEU A 88 8.81 24.47 4.49
N ALA A 89 9.26 24.65 5.74
CA ALA A 89 9.00 25.86 6.53
C ALA A 89 10.23 26.78 6.58
N GLU A 90 11.43 26.25 6.39
CA GLU A 90 12.69 26.99 6.25
C GLU A 90 12.82 27.60 4.84
N VAL A 91 12.62 26.77 3.81
CA VAL A 91 12.61 27.20 2.41
C VAL A 91 11.27 27.87 2.09
N LYS A 92 11.27 29.21 2.05
CA LYS A 92 10.08 30.06 1.83
C LYS A 92 9.56 30.08 0.38
N GLU A 93 10.01 29.17 -0.47
CA GLU A 93 9.52 29.05 -1.85
C GLU A 93 8.16 28.35 -1.89
N ASP A 94 7.22 28.85 -2.71
CA ASP A 94 5.98 28.13 -2.96
C ASP A 94 6.22 26.97 -3.94
N THR A 95 6.58 25.83 -3.37
CA THR A 95 6.74 24.55 -4.08
C THR A 95 5.42 23.99 -4.63
N GLY A 96 4.27 24.62 -4.33
CA GLY A 96 2.93 24.13 -4.69
C GLY A 96 2.42 22.99 -3.81
N ILE A 97 3.27 22.48 -2.89
CA ILE A 97 2.96 21.34 -2.02
C ILE A 97 2.02 21.79 -0.89
N LYS A 98 0.77 21.31 -0.96
CA LYS A 98 -0.31 21.63 -0.02
C LYS A 98 -0.44 20.56 1.06
N ASN A 99 -0.39 19.29 0.67
CA ASN A 99 -0.70 18.16 1.55
C ASN A 99 0.53 17.26 1.76
N ILE A 100 0.83 16.95 3.02
CA ILE A 100 1.81 15.93 3.42
C ILE A 100 1.04 14.81 4.13
N MET A 101 1.19 13.59 3.61
CA MET A 101 0.46 12.40 4.07
C MET A 101 1.43 11.27 4.39
N VAL A 102 1.01 10.33 5.25
CA VAL A 102 1.70 9.07 5.51
C VAL A 102 0.77 7.90 5.21
N LEU A 103 1.23 6.94 4.40
CA LEU A 103 0.48 5.73 4.08
C LEU A 103 0.47 4.79 5.30
N GLU A 104 -0.72 4.54 5.85
CA GLU A 104 -0.93 3.61 6.96
C GLU A 104 -0.48 2.18 6.60
N ARG A 105 0.08 1.47 7.60
CA ARG A 105 0.59 0.09 7.49
C ARG A 105 1.71 -0.13 6.46
N GLY A 106 2.16 0.92 5.78
CA GLY A 106 3.30 0.93 4.87
C GLY A 106 3.19 -0.03 3.67
N TYR A 107 4.34 -0.46 3.16
CA TYR A 107 4.44 -1.42 2.06
C TYR A 107 3.79 -2.76 2.43
N ASN A 108 4.01 -3.27 3.64
CA ASN A 108 3.52 -4.57 4.06
C ASN A 108 1.97 -4.59 4.06
N GLY A 109 1.33 -3.51 4.52
CA GLY A 109 -0.13 -3.36 4.44
C GLY A 109 -0.67 -3.12 3.03
N TRP A 110 0.15 -2.54 2.14
CA TRP A 110 -0.21 -2.41 0.72
C TRP A 110 -0.20 -3.79 0.04
N GLU A 111 0.89 -4.56 0.17
CA GLU A 111 1.04 -5.89 -0.43
C GLU A 111 0.04 -6.91 0.16
N ALA A 112 -0.11 -6.95 1.48
CA ALA A 112 -1.07 -7.83 2.16
C ALA A 112 -2.55 -7.52 1.82
N SER A 113 -2.85 -6.36 1.22
CA SER A 113 -4.19 -6.04 0.70
C SER A 113 -4.36 -6.31 -0.80
N GLY A 114 -3.46 -7.13 -1.39
CA GLY A 114 -3.55 -7.59 -2.78
C GLY A 114 -3.35 -6.51 -3.84
N ARG A 115 -2.74 -5.38 -3.47
CA ARG A 115 -2.61 -4.21 -4.35
C ARG A 115 -1.43 -4.37 -5.31
N PRO A 116 -1.49 -3.74 -6.51
CA PRO A 116 -0.41 -3.83 -7.48
C PRO A 116 0.92 -3.29 -6.91
N VAL A 117 1.94 -4.14 -6.97
CA VAL A 117 3.34 -3.85 -6.63
C VAL A 117 4.21 -4.07 -7.86
N CYS A 118 5.18 -3.19 -8.07
CA CYS A 118 6.19 -3.32 -9.11
C CYS A 118 7.41 -4.03 -8.54
N ARG A 119 7.56 -5.31 -8.88
CA ARG A 119 8.82 -6.04 -8.72
C ARG A 119 9.69 -5.82 -9.95
N CYS A 120 10.30 -4.63 -10.02
CA CYS A 120 11.34 -4.32 -11.00
C CYS A 120 12.63 -5.05 -10.64
N THR A 121 12.62 -6.38 -10.79
CA THR A 121 13.86 -7.14 -10.85
C THR A 121 14.67 -6.60 -12.02
N GLU A 122 15.89 -6.14 -11.70
CA GLU A 122 16.83 -5.53 -12.64
C GLU A 122 16.97 -6.39 -13.91
N ALA A 123 17.01 -5.75 -15.09
CA ALA A 123 16.98 -6.42 -16.40
C ALA A 123 18.25 -7.25 -16.74
N LYS A 124 19.04 -7.60 -15.74
CA LYS A 124 20.31 -8.33 -15.82
C LYS A 124 20.17 -9.75 -16.41
N VAL A 125 19.00 -10.38 -16.30
CA VAL A 125 18.73 -11.71 -16.88
C VAL A 125 18.89 -11.69 -18.42
N TYR A 126 18.47 -10.62 -19.09
CA TYR A 126 18.55 -10.54 -20.56
C TYR A 126 19.98 -10.57 -21.09
N ARG A 127 20.96 -10.04 -20.32
CA ARG A 127 22.38 -10.10 -20.68
C ARG A 127 22.96 -11.51 -20.61
N LEU A 128 22.40 -12.41 -19.78
CA LEU A 128 22.87 -13.79 -19.67
C LEU A 128 22.44 -14.67 -20.86
N PHE A 129 21.36 -14.29 -21.54
CA PHE A 129 20.85 -14.98 -22.75
C PHE A 129 21.23 -14.28 -24.06
N GLY A 130 21.93 -13.14 -24.01
CA GLY A 130 22.35 -12.38 -25.21
C GLY A 130 21.26 -11.49 -25.82
N TRP A 131 20.17 -11.20 -25.11
CA TRP A 131 19.08 -10.35 -25.60
C TRP A 131 19.35 -8.90 -25.17
N GLU A 132 19.64 -8.00 -26.10
CA GLU A 132 19.79 -6.59 -25.77
C GLU A 132 18.43 -5.94 -25.54
N TYR A 133 18.14 -5.55 -24.29
CA TYR A 133 16.88 -4.89 -23.92
C TYR A 133 16.82 -3.46 -24.48
N ARG A 134 16.37 -3.34 -25.74
CA ARG A 134 15.90 -2.05 -26.27
C ARG A 134 14.61 -1.66 -25.56
N LYS A 135 14.72 -0.72 -24.62
CA LYS A 135 13.60 -0.02 -23.99
C LYS A 135 12.64 0.49 -25.09
N PRO A 136 11.37 0.03 -25.14
CA PRO A 136 10.47 0.43 -26.22
C PRO A 136 10.11 1.91 -26.10
N GLU A 137 10.20 2.62 -27.21
CA GLU A 137 10.03 4.08 -27.30
C GLU A 137 8.56 4.53 -27.10
N ARG A 138 7.63 3.58 -27.12
CA ARG A 138 6.26 3.73 -26.62
C ARG A 138 5.98 2.65 -25.58
N ALA A 139 5.33 3.04 -24.49
CA ALA A 139 4.67 2.06 -23.63
C ALA A 139 3.59 1.32 -24.44
N PRO A 140 3.38 0.00 -24.24
CA PRO A 140 2.27 -0.70 -24.86
C PRO A 140 0.93 -0.08 -24.39
N PRO A 141 -0.12 -0.10 -25.23
CA PRO A 141 -1.45 0.36 -24.83
C PRO A 141 -1.93 -0.42 -23.60
N ALA A 142 -2.65 0.27 -22.71
CA ALA A 142 -2.91 -0.21 -21.35
C ALA A 142 -3.51 -1.63 -21.30
N CYS A 143 -2.96 -2.46 -20.42
CA CYS A 143 -3.35 -3.87 -20.28
C CYS A 143 -4.87 -4.03 -20.14
N PRO A 144 -5.55 -4.80 -21.02
CA PRO A 144 -7.02 -4.86 -21.09
C PRO A 144 -7.66 -5.75 -20.01
N LEU A 145 -7.18 -5.65 -18.75
CA LEU A 145 -7.81 -6.26 -17.59
C LEU A 145 -8.99 -5.38 -17.13
N LYS A 146 -10.17 -5.64 -17.70
CA LYS A 146 -11.43 -5.23 -17.05
C LYS A 146 -11.50 -5.88 -15.66
N PRO A 147 -11.82 -5.14 -14.58
CA PRO A 147 -12.27 -5.77 -13.36
C PRO A 147 -13.59 -6.49 -13.66
N SER A 148 -13.71 -7.77 -13.29
CA SER A 148 -14.99 -8.45 -13.36
C SER A 148 -15.89 -7.89 -12.27
N ALA A 149 -17.04 -7.34 -12.66
CA ALA A 149 -18.10 -7.00 -11.73
C ALA A 149 -18.78 -8.28 -11.21
N ASP A 150 -19.48 -8.14 -10.08
CA ASP A 150 -20.01 -9.25 -9.30
C ASP A 150 -21.12 -10.05 -10.00
N LYS A 151 -21.28 -11.30 -9.52
CA LYS A 151 -22.58 -11.96 -9.45
C LYS A 151 -22.84 -12.45 -8.04
N THR A 152 -23.41 -11.57 -7.22
CA THR A 152 -24.14 -11.96 -6.01
C THR A 152 -25.19 -13.01 -6.38
N PHE A 153 -25.23 -14.12 -5.65
CA PHE A 153 -26.29 -15.14 -5.80
C PHE A 153 -27.02 -15.33 -4.46
N THR A 154 -28.29 -14.94 -4.46
CA THR A 154 -29.22 -14.86 -3.32
C THR A 154 -30.63 -14.90 -3.93
N ASN A 155 -31.61 -15.73 -3.55
CA ASN A 155 -31.72 -16.71 -2.45
C ASN A 155 -32.64 -17.90 -2.84
N ASN A 156 -32.61 -18.97 -2.04
CA ASN A 156 -33.68 -19.93 -1.66
C ASN A 156 -34.78 -20.35 -2.66
N SER A 157 -35.00 -21.67 -2.81
CA SER A 157 -36.03 -22.46 -2.06
C SER A 157 -36.63 -23.66 -2.85
N VAL A 158 -36.88 -24.80 -2.16
CA VAL A 158 -37.97 -25.81 -2.41
C VAL A 158 -37.99 -26.55 -3.78
N THR A 159 -38.13 -27.89 -3.93
CA THR A 159 -38.32 -29.07 -3.03
C THR A 159 -38.01 -30.37 -3.80
N GLY A 160 -37.76 -31.49 -3.09
CA GLY A 160 -38.05 -32.84 -3.62
C GLY A 160 -37.11 -33.99 -3.19
N GLU A 161 -37.48 -34.68 -2.09
CA GLU A 161 -37.37 -36.15 -1.83
C GLU A 161 -36.08 -36.95 -2.17
N GLN A 162 -35.57 -37.92 -1.40
CA GLN A 162 -35.93 -38.66 -0.15
C GLN A 162 -34.65 -39.45 0.30
N SER A 163 -34.49 -40.18 1.42
CA SER A 163 -35.10 -40.37 2.77
C SER A 163 -34.14 -41.25 3.62
N ILE A 164 -34.58 -41.85 4.74
CA ILE A 164 -33.98 -43.05 5.44
C ILE A 164 -32.58 -42.85 6.11
N VAL A 165 -32.36 -43.01 7.44
CA VAL A 165 -33.20 -43.12 8.66
C VAL A 165 -32.40 -42.57 9.88
N ALA A 166 -33.05 -42.35 11.03
CA ALA A 166 -32.43 -42.19 12.36
C ALA A 166 -32.88 -43.31 13.32
N PRO A 167 -32.34 -43.43 14.56
CA PRO A 167 -32.90 -42.62 15.66
C PRO A 167 -31.91 -42.12 16.74
N ASP A 168 -32.30 -41.05 17.45
CA ASP A 168 -31.81 -40.64 18.78
C ASP A 168 -32.60 -41.38 19.88
N PRO A 169 -32.16 -41.41 21.16
CA PRO A 169 -32.85 -40.53 22.10
C PRO A 169 -32.03 -39.99 23.30
N SER A 170 -32.21 -38.69 23.58
CA SER A 170 -32.47 -38.13 24.94
C SER A 170 -31.30 -38.03 25.96
N GLN A 171 -31.29 -37.16 26.99
CA GLN A 171 -32.05 -35.94 27.34
C GLN A 171 -31.26 -35.13 28.42
N LYS A 172 -31.74 -33.89 28.71
CA LYS A 172 -31.75 -33.12 30.00
C LYS A 172 -30.94 -33.65 31.22
N SER A 173 -30.36 -32.82 32.10
CA SER A 173 -30.41 -31.34 32.29
C SER A 173 -29.42 -30.83 33.35
N VAL A 174 -29.19 -29.50 33.36
CA VAL A 174 -28.88 -28.60 34.49
C VAL A 174 -28.51 -29.22 35.86
N GLY A 175 -27.32 -28.86 36.36
CA GLY A 175 -26.95 -28.91 37.77
C GLY A 175 -25.82 -27.91 38.06
N VAL A 176 -25.98 -27.12 39.12
CA VAL A 176 -24.96 -26.23 39.71
C VAL A 176 -24.77 -26.70 41.15
N ASP A 177 -23.55 -26.67 41.69
CA ASP A 177 -23.24 -26.23 43.07
C ASP A 177 -21.73 -26.33 43.38
N ASP A 178 -21.31 -25.62 44.43
CA ASP A 178 -19.93 -25.36 44.86
C ASP A 178 -19.33 -26.45 45.80
N VAL A 179 -18.14 -26.14 46.38
CA VAL A 179 -17.61 -26.64 47.67
C VAL A 179 -16.57 -27.79 47.65
N LYS A 180 -15.29 -27.39 47.44
CA LYS A 180 -14.19 -27.37 48.45
C LYS A 180 -13.45 -28.67 48.87
N GLN A 181 -12.11 -28.54 48.86
CA GLN A 181 -11.07 -29.36 49.55
C GLN A 181 -10.84 -30.79 49.00
N ASP A 182 -9.65 -31.37 49.16
CA ASP A 182 -8.48 -30.97 50.00
C ASP A 182 -7.55 -29.85 49.44
#